data_AF-A0A971BY50-F1
#
_entry.id   AF-A0A971BY50-F1
#
_cell.length_a   1.000
_cell.length_b   1.000
_cell.length_c   1.000
_cell.angle_alpha   90.00
_cell.angle_beta   90.00
_cell.angle_gamma   90.00
#
_symmetry.space_group_name_H-M   'P 1'
#
loop_
_entity.id
_entity.type
_entity.pdbx_description
1 polymer ?
#
loop_
_entity_poly.entity_id
_entity_poly.type
_entity_poly.pdbx_seq_one_letter_code
_entity_poly.pdbx_strand_id
1 'polypeptide(L)' 'MKMSRVGAAIFAIAAVVLLVLSVIERDAGLLWMPVLHIVGWLLLLVATALATYNPVAAEAARSFAQGEVAKEAEAKRVA' A
#
# COMPACT_ATOMS: atom_id res chain seq x y z
N MET A 1 13.36 -12.41 -10.46
CA MET A 1 12.41 -11.89 -9.45
C MET A 1 11.34 -11.07 -10.17
N LYS A 2 10.05 -11.18 -9.80
CA LYS A 2 9.00 -10.32 -10.37
C LYS A 2 9.33 -8.84 -10.08
N MET A 3 9.14 -7.94 -11.05
CA MET A 3 9.41 -6.49 -10.91
C MET A 3 8.78 -5.88 -9.64
N SER A 4 7.62 -6.38 -9.21
CA SER A 4 6.96 -5.95 -7.97
C SER A 4 7.79 -6.17 -6.70
N ARG A 5 8.56 -7.25 -6.62
CA ARG A 5 9.42 -7.54 -5.47
C ARG A 5 10.66 -6.64 -5.42
N VAL A 6 11.19 -6.28 -6.59
CA VAL A 6 12.30 -5.32 -6.70
C VAL A 6 11.81 -3.93 -6.29
N GLY A 7 10.64 -3.51 -6.80
CA GLY A 7 10.00 -2.26 -6.38
C GLY A 7 9.75 -2.21 -4.87
N ALA A 8 9.18 -3.27 -4.29
CA ALA A 8 8.95 -3.35 -2.84
C ALA A 8 10.24 -3.19 -2.03
N ALA A 9 11.34 -3.82 -2.43
CA ALA A 9 12.63 -3.69 -1.76
C ALA A 9 13.16 -2.25 -1.82
N ILE A 10 13.08 -1.60 -2.98
CA ILE A 10 13.53 -0.20 -3.17
C ILE A 10 12.72 0.74 -2.27
N PHE A 11 11.39 0.62 -2.29
CA PHE A 11 10.52 1.46 -1.46
C PHE A 11 10.71 1.22 0.04
N ALA A 12 10.96 -0.03 0.45
CA ALA A 12 11.26 -0.34 1.85
C ALA A 12 12.58 0.30 2.31
N ILE A 13 13.64 0.23 1.49
CA ILE A 13 14.93 0.86 1.82
C ILE A 13 14.76 2.38 1.90
N ALA A 14 14.10 3.00 0.92
CA ALA A 14 13.85 4.44 0.91
C ALA A 14 13.03 4.88 2.14
N ALA A 15 12.01 4.12 2.51
CA ALA A 15 11.21 4.37 3.72
C ALA A 15 12.07 4.37 4.99
N VAL A 16 12.91 3.34 5.17
CA VAL A 16 13.80 3.24 6.33
C VAL A 16 14.77 4.42 6.38
N VAL A 17 15.39 4.78 5.27
CA VAL A 17 16.32 5.92 5.20
C VAL A 17 15.61 7.21 5.61
N LEU A 18 14.42 7.49 5.08
CA LEU A 18 13.67 8.70 5.41
C LEU A 18 13.22 8.74 6.87
N LEU A 19 12.77 7.60 7.41
CA LEU A 19 12.41 7.50 8.83
C LEU A 19 13.61 7.75 9.73
N VAL A 20 14.76 7.14 9.43
CA VAL A 20 16.00 7.35 10.21
C VAL A 20 16.46 8.80 10.13
N LEU A 21 16.51 9.39 8.93
CA LEU A 21 16.89 10.79 8.75
C LEU A 21 15.95 11.73 9.48
N SER A 22 14.64 11.48 9.44
CA SER A 22 13.66 12.32 10.15
C SER A 22 13.85 12.33 11.67
N VAL A 23 14.48 11.29 12.23
CA VAL A 23 14.78 11.19 13.67
C VAL A 23 16.12 11.83 13.99
N ILE A 24 17.16 11.54 13.20
CA ILE A 24 18.52 12.09 13.42
C ILE A 24 18.53 13.61 13.25
N GLU A 25 17.91 14.10 12.18
CA GLU A 25 17.89 15.52 11.83
C GLU A 25 16.71 16.27 12.45
N ARG A 26 15.97 15.63 13.37
CA ARG A 26 14.77 16.23 13.99
C ARG A 26 15.07 17.57 14.65
N ASP A 27 16.22 17.65 15.31
CA ASP A 27 16.62 18.80 16.10
C ASP A 27 17.44 19.82 15.27
N ALA A 28 17.68 19.56 13.98
CA ALA A 28 18.38 20.47 13.07
C ALA A 28 17.54 21.71 12.68
N GLY A 29 16.34 21.88 13.25
CA GLY A 29 15.47 23.03 13.00
C GLY A 29 14.78 23.01 11.62
N LEU A 30 14.87 21.90 10.91
CA LEU A 30 14.32 21.73 9.57
C LEU A 30 12.82 21.41 9.63
N LEU A 31 11.98 22.39 9.29
CA LEU A 31 10.51 22.30 9.37
C LEU A 31 9.87 21.17 8.55
N TRP A 32 10.61 20.57 7.61
CA TRP A 32 10.14 19.48 6.75
C TRP A 32 10.41 18.08 7.34
N MET A 33 11.10 17.96 8.48
CA MET A 33 11.40 16.66 9.11
C MET A 33 10.14 15.85 9.50
N PRO A 34 9.08 16.46 10.07
CA PRO A 34 7.84 15.73 10.32
C PRO A 34 7.19 15.20 9.03
N VAL A 35 7.32 15.94 7.93
CA VAL A 35 6.80 15.53 6.62
C VAL A 35 7.57 14.32 6.10
N LEU A 36 8.90 14.30 6.22
CA LEU A 36 9.68 13.11 5.86
C LEU A 36 9.28 11.88 6.64
N HIS A 37 8.97 12.04 7.93
CA HIS A 37 8.55 10.92 8.76
C HIS A 37 7.26 10.30 8.20
N ILE A 38 6.27 11.14 7.87
CA ILE A 38 5.01 10.69 7.26
C ILE A 38 5.26 10.05 5.89
N VAL A 39 6.08 10.66 5.04
CA VAL A 39 6.44 10.12 3.73
C VAL A 39 7.13 8.76 3.86
N GLY A 40 8.01 8.58 4.85
CA GLY A 40 8.64 7.30 5.16
C GLY A 40 7.61 6.22 5.45
N TRP A 41 6.61 6.49 6.30
CA TRP A 41 5.52 5.56 6.57
C TRP A 41 4.68 5.22 5.33
N LEU A 42 4.38 6.22 4.49
CA LEU A 42 3.64 6.00 3.23
C LEU A 42 4.41 5.10 2.27
N LEU A 43 5.71 5.31 2.12
CA LEU A 43 6.57 4.45 1.29
C LEU A 43 6.64 3.03 1.84
N LEU A 44 6.65 2.87 3.17
CA LEU A 44 6.60 1.55 3.80
C LEU A 44 5.28 0.84 3.49
N LEU A 45 4.15 1.54 3.55
CA LEU A 45 2.84 1.00 3.17
C LEU A 45 2.80 0.57 1.70
N VAL A 46 3.34 1.39 0.80
CA VAL A 46 3.46 1.05 -0.63
C VAL A 46 4.34 -0.19 -0.83
N ALA A 47 5.49 -0.25 -0.13
CA ALA A 47 6.37 -1.41 -0.19
C ALA A 47 5.65 -2.68 0.28
N THR A 48 4.93 -2.61 1.41
CA THR A 48 4.12 -3.73 1.92
C THR A 48 3.07 -4.13 0.91
N ALA A 49 2.32 -3.19 0.34
CA ALA A 49 1.33 -3.49 -0.68
C ALA A 49 1.97 -4.19 -1.89
N LEU A 50 3.09 -3.70 -2.41
CA LEU A 50 3.79 -4.34 -3.55
C LEU A 50 4.34 -5.73 -3.21
N ALA A 51 4.76 -5.94 -1.97
CA ALA A 51 5.27 -7.23 -1.51
C ALA A 51 4.17 -8.27 -1.31
N THR A 52 3.00 -7.86 -0.80
CA THR A 52 1.89 -8.77 -0.44
C THR A 52 0.79 -8.85 -1.50
N TYR A 53 0.76 -7.94 -2.48
CA TYR A 53 -0.26 -7.93 -3.52
C TYR A 53 -0.17 -9.18 -4.40
N ASN A 54 -1.27 -9.94 -4.40
CA ASN A 54 -1.45 -11.09 -5.27
C ASN A 54 -2.55 -10.78 -6.31
N PRO A 55 -2.20 -10.58 -7.60
CA PRO A 55 -3.17 -10.22 -8.62
C PRO A 55 -4.26 -11.28 -8.82
N VAL A 56 -3.93 -12.57 -8.67
CA VAL A 56 -4.88 -13.67 -8.86
C VAL A 56 -5.93 -13.67 -7.75
N ALA A 57 -5.51 -13.46 -6.50
CA ALA A 57 -6.43 -13.36 -5.38
C ALA A 57 -7.31 -12.10 -5.47
N ALA A 58 -6.74 -10.98 -5.93
CA ALA A 58 -7.49 -9.75 -6.15
C ALA A 58 -8.56 -9.89 -7.24
N GLU A 59 -8.26 -10.60 -8.32
CA GLU A 59 -9.21 -10.88 -9.40
C GLU A 59 -10.34 -11.80 -8.94
N ALA A 60 -10.00 -12.86 -8.20
CA ALA A 60 -11.00 -13.77 -7.60
C ALA A 60 -11.94 -13.05 -6.61
N ALA A 61 -11.42 -12.11 -5.81
CA ALA A 61 -12.24 -11.32 -4.90
C ALA A 61 -13.22 -10.41 -5.65
N ARG A 62 -12.80 -9.82 -6.78
CA ARG A 62 -13.67 -8.97 -7.61
C ARG A 62 -14.79 -9.77 -8.26
N SER A 63 -14.48 -10.94 -8.82
CA SER A 63 -15.49 -11.79 -9.45
C SER A 63 -16.50 -12.31 -8.44
N PHE A 64 -16.06 -12.66 -7.22
CA PHE A 64 -16.95 -13.02 -6.12
C PHE A 64 -17.91 -11.88 -5.75
N ALA A 65 -17.37 -10.67 -5.52
CA ALA A 65 -18.18 -9.50 -5.18
C ALA A 65 -19.21 -9.16 -6.28
N GLN A 66 -18.83 -9.25 -7.55
CA GLN A 66 -19.76 -9.04 -8.67
C GLN A 66 -20.88 -10.10 -8.71
N GLY A 67 -20.55 -11.35 -8.39
CA GLY A 67 -21.53 -12.44 -8.29
C GLY A 67 -22.55 -12.22 -7.17
N GLU A 68 -22.14 -11.70 -6.01
CA GLU A 68 -23.06 -11.36 -4.92
C GLU A 68 -23.97 -10.18 -5.27
N VAL A 69 -23.42 -9.13 -5.88
CA VAL A 69 -24.18 -7.97 -6.34
C VAL A 69 -25.24 -8.38 -7.37
N ALA A 70 -24.89 -9.28 -8.30
CA ALA A 70 -25.83 -9.80 -9.28
C ALA A 70 -26.99 -10.58 -8.63
N LYS A 71 -26.70 -11.43 -7.64
CA LYS A 71 -27.73 -12.16 -6.87
C LYS A 71 -28.65 -11.23 -6.09
N GLU A 72 -28.10 -10.18 -5.47
CA GLU A 72 -28.89 -9.20 -4.72
C GLU A 72 -29.80 -8.37 -5.64
N ALA A 73 -29.31 -8.02 -6.83
CA ALA A 73 -30.11 -7.34 -7.86
C ALA A 73 -31.24 -8.23 -8.41
N GLU A 74 -30.98 -9.52 -8.58
CA GLU A 74 -31.99 -10.51 -8.99
C GLU A 74 -33.06 -10.70 -7.89
N ALA A 75 -32.65 -10.81 -6.62
CA ALA A 75 -33.57 -10.91 -5.49
C ALA A 75 -34.50 -9.67 -5.38
N LYS A 76 -33.98 -8.47 -5.63
CA LYS A 76 -34.79 -7.22 -5.66
C LYS A 76 -35.71 -7.10 -6.89
N ARG A 77 -35.44 -7.84 -7.96
CA ARG A 77 -36.30 -7.85 -9.17
C ARG A 77 -37.49 -8.82 -9.05
N VAL A 78 -37.34 -9.86 -8.24
CA VAL A 78 -38.34 -10.92 -8.05
C VAL A 78 -39.28 -10.62 -6.87
N ALA A 79 -38.91 -9.70 -5.97
CA ALA A 79 -39.74 -9.17 -4.89
C ALA A 79 -40.67 -8.03 -5.37
#